data_AF-A0A937XHP4-F1
#
_entry.id   AF-A0A937XHP4-F1
#
_cell.length_a   1.000
_cell.length_b   1.000
_cell.length_c   1.000
_cell.angle_alpha   90.00
_cell.angle_beta   90.00
_cell.angle_gamma   90.00
#
_symmetry.space_group_name_H-M   'P 1'
#
loop_
_entity.id
_entity.type
_entity.pdbx_description
1 polymer ?
#
loop_
_entity_poly.entity_id
_entity_poly.type
_entity_poly.pdbx_seq_one_letter_code
_entity_poly.pdbx_strand_id
1 'polypeptide(L)'
;MNRKAGVVDEFVRLVGGVAAIVVTLTPLSTFAAEDESTEGIWRPLGKNAQGYEECLWLRDSSVMVKVPAGVFTMGSDGDQPCEKPAHEVYLDEFWIDKCEVTNRQYKRFCDATERKYPRDPDDFDVPDYFKSRPDYPVVNVSWEDADAYCSWAGKRLPTEAEWEKAARGTDARKYPWGSRRPGSSRHGNFADDALGRWHPGWPRINGYDDGYSNTAPVGSFALGASPYGCMDMAGNVYEWCSDYYSDDYFGGSTKNPTGPRSGSSRVIRSSSWSRAGDVLCVRRSSNQASCRTEGLGFRCCGPAIPNSQRAVVEPEPPRRGSPDATHPTQEGNDTMPPMDLSPPDAGAGALPASNEQKWQRDGSVMVRVLGGNFTMGSDRGESDEKPTREVNIAEFWIDRCEVTNRQYKHFCDATNRVYPSDPGFPGMSSYFRNRPDYPVVNVSFDDAQAYCEWAGKRLPTEAEWEKAARGIDQRTYPWGEWDPNNARCNSSSKADGYAYTAPVGSFPAGASPCGALDMAGNVREWCKVVHDYTINREMIVQARSVQRGGSADLPDAALRCSSRSWRPARGDYIGFRCCR
;
A
#
# COMPACT_ATOMS: atom_id res chain seq x y z
N MET A 1 -9.92 -59.59 20.43
CA MET A 1 -9.31 -59.15 21.70
C MET A 1 -9.99 -57.86 22.14
N ASN A 2 -10.64 -57.92 23.32
CA ASN A 2 -11.05 -56.86 24.25
C ASN A 2 -11.46 -55.46 23.70
N ARG A 3 -12.77 -55.10 23.77
CA ARG A 3 -13.52 -54.44 24.89
C ARG A 3 -13.21 -52.93 24.96
N LYS A 4 -14.09 -51.96 25.17
CA LYS A 4 -15.54 -51.74 25.49
C LYS A 4 -15.73 -50.20 25.31
N ALA A 5 -16.76 -49.63 24.68
CA ALA A 5 -18.19 -49.52 25.03
C ALA A 5 -18.53 -48.74 26.31
N GLY A 6 -19.39 -47.72 26.17
CA GLY A 6 -20.38 -47.30 27.17
C GLY A 6 -20.49 -45.79 27.43
N VAL A 7 -21.66 -45.15 27.65
CA VAL A 7 -23.06 -45.59 27.77
C VAL A 7 -23.96 -44.33 27.68
N VAL A 8 -25.12 -44.47 27.05
CA VAL A 8 -26.31 -43.61 27.16
C VAL A 8 -27.09 -44.08 28.39
N ASP A 9 -27.50 -43.18 29.29
CA ASP A 9 -28.42 -43.58 30.37
C ASP A 9 -29.68 -42.72 30.36
N GLU A 10 -30.76 -43.37 29.96
CA GLU A 10 -32.15 -42.95 30.07
C GLU A 10 -32.78 -43.88 31.10
N PHE A 11 -33.36 -43.33 32.17
CA PHE A 11 -34.14 -44.12 33.12
C PHE A 11 -35.53 -43.51 33.29
N VAL A 12 -36.53 -44.25 32.81
CA VAL A 12 -37.94 -44.13 33.23
C VAL A 12 -38.35 -45.45 33.88
N ARG A 13 -38.73 -45.40 35.16
CA ARG A 13 -39.62 -46.39 35.79
C ARG A 13 -40.65 -45.67 36.64
N LEU A 14 -41.92 -45.92 36.30
CA LEU A 14 -43.14 -45.47 36.97
C LEU A 14 -43.31 -46.16 38.34
N VAL A 15 -43.58 -45.40 39.40
CA VAL A 15 -44.45 -45.81 40.51
C VAL A 15 -45.22 -44.58 41.02
N GLY A 16 -46.55 -44.60 40.84
CA GLY A 16 -47.59 -43.88 41.58
C GLY A 16 -47.35 -42.45 42.09
N GLY A 17 -47.93 -41.47 41.41
CA GLY A 17 -48.15 -40.13 41.98
C GLY A 17 -48.34 -39.08 40.90
N VAL A 18 -49.50 -38.44 40.86
CA VAL A 18 -49.83 -37.35 39.94
C VAL A 18 -48.82 -36.21 40.14
N ALA A 19 -48.07 -35.85 39.11
CA ALA A 19 -47.25 -34.64 39.10
C ALA A 19 -47.42 -33.92 37.76
N ALA A 20 -48.04 -32.74 37.83
CA ALA A 20 -48.17 -31.82 36.70
C ALA A 20 -46.77 -31.35 36.26
N ILE A 21 -46.46 -31.48 34.97
CA ILE A 21 -45.25 -30.91 34.38
C ILE A 21 -45.51 -29.42 34.17
N VAL A 22 -45.01 -28.60 35.09
CA VAL A 22 -44.83 -27.16 34.88
C VAL A 22 -43.50 -26.97 34.16
N VAL A 23 -43.55 -26.67 32.87
CA VAL A 23 -42.37 -26.23 32.10
C VAL A 23 -42.13 -24.77 32.45
N THR A 24 -41.23 -24.50 33.40
CA THR A 24 -40.69 -23.15 33.59
C THR A 24 -39.61 -22.92 32.54
N LEU A 25 -39.92 -22.12 31.52
CA LEU A 25 -38.94 -21.50 30.64
C LEU A 25 -38.09 -20.55 31.49
N THR A 26 -36.87 -20.95 31.83
CA THR A 26 -35.86 -19.98 32.29
C THR A 26 -35.52 -19.07 31.10
N PRO A 27 -35.71 -17.75 31.20
CA PRO A 27 -35.26 -16.85 30.16
C PRO A 27 -33.73 -16.98 30.07
N LEU A 28 -33.23 -17.27 28.87
CA LEU A 28 -31.83 -17.06 28.54
C LEU A 28 -31.53 -15.60 28.87
N SER A 29 -30.73 -15.41 29.91
CA SER A 29 -30.19 -14.13 30.29
C SER A 29 -29.60 -13.48 29.05
N THR A 30 -30.04 -12.25 28.81
CA THR A 30 -29.45 -11.31 27.85
C THR A 30 -27.93 -11.43 27.90
N PHE A 31 -27.34 -12.05 26.88
CA PHE A 31 -25.95 -11.75 26.54
C PHE A 31 -25.95 -10.26 26.20
N ALA A 32 -25.44 -9.47 27.14
CA ALA A 32 -25.03 -8.12 26.84
C ALA A 32 -24.05 -8.22 25.66
N ALA A 33 -24.28 -7.39 24.65
CA ALA A 33 -23.39 -7.27 23.51
C ALA A 33 -21.96 -7.07 24.05
N GLU A 34 -21.09 -8.04 23.77
CA GLU A 34 -19.66 -7.83 23.96
C GLU A 34 -19.27 -6.66 23.06
N ASP A 35 -18.62 -5.68 23.69
CA ASP A 35 -18.06 -4.47 23.10
C ASP A 35 -17.23 -4.84 21.85
N GLU A 36 -17.72 -4.48 20.65
CA GLU A 36 -16.94 -4.52 19.41
C GLU A 36 -15.83 -3.46 19.51
N SER A 37 -14.76 -3.79 20.24
CA SER A 37 -13.55 -3.00 20.27
C SER A 37 -13.05 -2.80 18.84
N THR A 38 -12.81 -1.57 18.43
CA THR A 38 -12.28 -1.17 17.11
C THR A 38 -10.86 -1.69 16.81
N GLU A 39 -10.33 -2.59 17.63
CA GLU A 39 -9.06 -3.28 17.42
C GLU A 39 -9.23 -4.32 16.30
N GLY A 40 -8.74 -4.00 15.09
CA GLY A 40 -8.57 -4.99 14.02
C GLY A 40 -9.29 -4.75 12.70
N ILE A 41 -9.95 -3.60 12.50
CA ILE A 41 -10.61 -3.26 11.23
C ILE A 41 -9.68 -2.50 10.27
N TRP A 42 -8.78 -1.68 10.80
CA TRP A 42 -7.84 -0.85 10.04
C TRP A 42 -6.51 -0.70 10.79
N ARG A 43 -5.45 -0.27 10.11
CA ARG A 43 -4.17 0.12 10.72
C ARG A 43 -3.65 1.44 10.15
N PRO A 44 -3.02 2.33 10.93
CA PRO A 44 -2.45 3.57 10.41
C PRO A 44 -1.28 3.31 9.46
N LEU A 45 -1.12 4.15 8.44
CA LEU A 45 0.00 4.14 7.48
C LEU A 45 0.88 5.40 7.57
N GLY A 46 0.51 6.37 8.42
CA GLY A 46 1.20 7.65 8.53
C GLY A 46 0.57 8.72 7.64
N LYS A 47 1.34 9.73 7.22
CA LYS A 47 0.87 10.81 6.36
C LYS A 47 1.36 10.63 4.93
N ASN A 48 0.51 10.96 3.97
CA ASN A 48 0.87 10.96 2.55
C ASN A 48 1.67 12.20 2.13
N ALA A 49 2.01 12.27 0.84
CA ALA A 49 2.79 13.38 0.28
C ALA A 49 2.12 14.76 0.46
N GLN A 50 0.79 14.80 0.61
CA GLN A 50 0.01 16.01 0.87
C GLN A 50 -0.13 16.31 2.37
N GLY A 51 0.41 15.47 3.26
CA GLY A 51 0.41 15.66 4.71
C GLY A 51 -0.83 15.14 5.44
N TYR A 52 -1.70 14.39 4.75
CA TYR A 52 -2.94 13.82 5.32
C TYR A 52 -2.74 12.38 5.76
N GLU A 53 -3.40 12.01 6.87
CA GLU A 53 -3.30 10.66 7.42
C GLU A 53 -3.88 9.63 6.45
N GLU A 54 -3.18 8.50 6.31
CA GLU A 54 -3.62 7.33 5.57
C GLU A 54 -3.75 6.12 6.51
N CYS A 55 -4.66 5.21 6.19
CA CYS A 55 -4.80 3.94 6.88
C CYS A 55 -5.01 2.80 5.88
N LEU A 56 -4.58 1.59 6.26
CA LEU A 56 -4.92 0.37 5.54
C LEU A 56 -6.19 -0.19 6.18
N TRP A 57 -7.25 -0.26 5.40
CA TRP A 57 -8.47 -0.93 5.78
C TRP A 57 -8.31 -2.44 5.59
N LEU A 58 -8.29 -3.20 6.68
CA LEU A 58 -7.81 -4.59 6.66
C LEU A 58 -8.78 -5.53 5.92
N ARG A 59 -10.09 -5.24 5.99
CA ARG A 59 -11.15 -6.08 5.42
C ARG A 59 -10.98 -6.31 3.92
N ASP A 60 -10.69 -5.26 3.17
CA ASP A 60 -10.47 -5.32 1.72
C ASP A 60 -9.03 -5.00 1.30
N SER A 61 -8.18 -4.57 2.23
CA SER A 61 -6.83 -4.08 1.97
C SER A 61 -6.80 -2.81 1.12
N SER A 62 -7.82 -1.95 1.19
CA SER A 62 -7.74 -0.62 0.60
C SER A 62 -6.89 0.32 1.46
N VAL A 63 -6.27 1.31 0.82
CA VAL A 63 -5.74 2.48 1.53
C VAL A 63 -6.81 3.54 1.56
N MET A 64 -7.06 4.13 2.71
CA MET A 64 -7.98 5.26 2.88
C MET A 64 -7.22 6.51 3.31
N VAL A 65 -7.73 7.67 2.90
CA VAL A 65 -7.21 8.99 3.20
C VAL A 65 -8.17 9.71 4.15
N LYS A 66 -7.63 10.34 5.19
CA LYS A 66 -8.38 11.16 6.13
C LYS A 66 -8.61 12.55 5.55
N VAL A 67 -9.87 12.91 5.35
CA VAL A 67 -10.28 14.25 4.94
C VAL A 67 -10.72 15.02 6.19
N PRO A 68 -10.08 16.17 6.51
CA PRO A 68 -10.37 16.89 7.75
C PRO A 68 -11.77 17.50 7.75
N ALA A 69 -12.35 17.61 8.94
CA ALA A 69 -13.59 18.37 9.14
C ALA A 69 -13.42 19.82 8.68
N GLY A 70 -14.50 20.42 8.19
CA GLY A 70 -14.52 21.84 7.83
C GLY A 70 -15.39 22.17 6.64
N VAL A 71 -15.49 23.46 6.39
CA VAL A 71 -16.27 24.05 5.29
C VAL A 71 -15.49 23.97 3.98
N PHE A 72 -16.19 23.68 2.88
CA PHE A 72 -15.69 23.87 1.53
C PHE A 72 -16.80 24.42 0.63
N THR A 73 -16.40 25.04 -0.49
CA THR A 73 -17.34 25.47 -1.53
C THR A 73 -17.69 24.29 -2.42
N MET A 74 -18.95 23.87 -2.39
CA MET A 74 -19.51 22.85 -3.28
C MET A 74 -20.15 23.50 -4.49
N GLY A 75 -19.99 22.90 -5.67
CA GLY A 75 -20.54 23.42 -6.93
C GLY A 75 -19.77 24.62 -7.49
N SER A 76 -20.30 25.23 -8.56
CA SER A 76 -19.68 26.37 -9.23
C SER A 76 -20.72 27.35 -9.77
N ASP A 77 -20.38 28.64 -9.81
CA ASP A 77 -21.18 29.67 -10.50
C ASP A 77 -20.83 29.78 -11.99
N GLY A 78 -20.26 28.72 -12.58
CA GLY A 78 -19.80 28.66 -13.97
C GLY A 78 -20.93 28.68 -15.01
N ASP A 79 -20.81 27.98 -16.13
CA ASP A 79 -21.86 28.01 -17.15
C ASP A 79 -22.90 26.88 -17.01
N GLN A 80 -22.66 25.93 -16.11
CA GLN A 80 -23.38 24.65 -16.09
C GLN A 80 -24.47 24.64 -15.03
N PRO A 81 -25.76 24.61 -15.42
CA PRO A 81 -26.86 24.80 -14.47
C PRO A 81 -26.89 23.78 -13.34
N CYS A 82 -26.57 22.51 -13.61
CA CYS A 82 -26.58 21.46 -12.59
C CYS A 82 -25.47 21.63 -11.53
N GLU A 83 -24.44 22.42 -11.81
CA GLU A 83 -23.34 22.71 -10.88
C GLU A 83 -23.62 23.94 -10.02
N LYS A 84 -24.66 24.70 -10.36
CA LYS A 84 -24.97 25.99 -9.75
C LYS A 84 -25.88 25.89 -8.55
N PRO A 85 -25.84 26.94 -7.72
CA PRO A 85 -24.75 27.86 -7.49
C PRO A 85 -23.67 27.23 -6.61
N ALA A 86 -22.51 27.89 -6.58
CA ALA A 86 -21.52 27.62 -5.54
C ALA A 86 -22.12 27.93 -4.15
N HIS A 87 -21.97 27.01 -3.20
CA HIS A 87 -22.48 27.18 -1.85
C HIS A 87 -21.57 26.52 -0.81
N GLU A 88 -21.64 26.98 0.44
CA GLU A 88 -20.83 26.44 1.52
C GLU A 88 -21.45 25.17 2.09
N VAL A 89 -20.63 24.12 2.20
CA VAL A 89 -20.99 22.86 2.85
C VAL A 89 -19.97 22.56 3.94
N TYR A 90 -20.46 22.25 5.13
CA TYR A 90 -19.65 21.71 6.23
C TYR A 90 -19.70 20.19 6.20
N LEU A 91 -18.53 19.57 6.22
CA LEU A 91 -18.40 18.13 6.44
C LEU A 91 -17.63 17.87 7.73
N ASP A 92 -18.09 16.89 8.52
CA ASP A 92 -17.28 16.28 9.57
C ASP A 92 -16.03 15.62 8.96
N GLU A 93 -15.12 15.19 9.82
CA GLU A 93 -13.96 14.41 9.39
C GLU A 93 -14.42 13.03 8.93
N PHE A 94 -13.85 12.54 7.81
CA PHE A 94 -14.18 11.23 7.27
C PHE A 94 -12.97 10.58 6.60
N TRP A 95 -13.06 9.29 6.35
CA TRP A 95 -12.08 8.52 5.59
C TRP A 95 -12.65 8.16 4.24
N ILE A 96 -11.89 8.31 3.16
CA ILE A 96 -12.30 7.89 1.82
C ILE A 96 -11.21 7.04 1.18
N ASP A 97 -11.59 6.01 0.42
CA ASP A 97 -10.64 5.19 -0.30
C ASP A 97 -9.76 6.06 -1.22
N LYS A 98 -8.45 5.82 -1.15
CA LYS A 98 -7.45 6.57 -1.91
C LYS A 98 -7.65 6.41 -3.41
N CYS A 99 -8.06 5.23 -3.86
CA CYS A 99 -8.30 4.91 -5.27
C CYS A 99 -9.67 4.23 -5.44
N GLU A 100 -10.12 4.01 -6.68
CA GLU A 100 -11.31 3.19 -6.92
C GLU A 100 -11.13 1.75 -6.43
N VAL A 101 -12.25 1.06 -6.15
CA VAL A 101 -12.22 -0.37 -5.79
C VAL A 101 -11.70 -1.18 -6.97
N THR A 102 -10.68 -1.97 -6.74
CA THR A 102 -10.04 -2.82 -7.75
C THR A 102 -10.80 -4.13 -7.98
N ASN A 103 -10.60 -4.74 -9.14
CA ASN A 103 -11.06 -6.10 -9.42
C ASN A 103 -10.57 -7.11 -8.37
N ARG A 104 -9.32 -7.00 -7.89
CA ARG A 104 -8.75 -7.86 -6.84
C ARG A 104 -9.50 -7.73 -5.52
N GLN A 105 -9.84 -6.50 -5.13
CA GLN A 105 -10.61 -6.22 -3.92
C GLN A 105 -12.05 -6.75 -4.06
N TYR A 106 -12.71 -6.44 -5.17
CA TYR A 106 -14.07 -6.90 -5.45
C TYR A 106 -14.16 -8.43 -5.56
N LYS A 107 -13.13 -9.09 -6.08
CA LYS A 107 -13.04 -10.56 -6.09
C LYS A 107 -13.12 -11.15 -4.69
N ARG A 108 -12.45 -10.56 -3.69
CA ARG A 108 -12.53 -11.02 -2.29
C ARG A 108 -13.95 -10.93 -1.74
N PHE A 109 -14.66 -9.86 -2.08
CA PHE A 109 -16.07 -9.70 -1.73
C PHE A 109 -16.93 -10.80 -2.37
N CYS A 110 -16.80 -11.03 -3.68
CA CYS A 110 -17.53 -12.09 -4.36
C CYS A 110 -17.22 -13.47 -3.79
N ASP A 111 -15.95 -13.79 -3.56
CA ASP A 111 -15.52 -15.07 -3.00
C ASP A 111 -16.09 -15.27 -1.57
N ALA A 112 -16.07 -14.22 -0.74
CA ALA A 112 -16.54 -14.28 0.64
C ALA A 112 -18.07 -14.30 0.78
N THR A 113 -18.81 -13.85 -0.23
CA THR A 113 -20.28 -13.75 -0.20
C THR A 113 -20.97 -14.66 -1.20
N GLU A 114 -20.20 -15.48 -1.91
CA GLU A 114 -20.65 -16.37 -2.99
C GLU A 114 -21.42 -15.63 -4.11
N ARG A 115 -21.19 -14.32 -4.24
CA ARG A 115 -21.77 -13.51 -5.32
C ARG A 115 -21.07 -13.80 -6.65
N LYS A 116 -21.84 -13.72 -7.73
CA LYS A 116 -21.29 -13.82 -9.10
C LYS A 116 -20.32 -12.67 -9.35
N TYR A 117 -19.27 -12.97 -10.11
CA TYR A 117 -18.38 -11.93 -10.60
C TYR A 117 -19.11 -11.01 -11.59
N PRO A 118 -18.72 -9.73 -11.69
CA PRO A 118 -19.21 -8.83 -12.71
C PRO A 118 -19.00 -9.42 -14.11
N ARG A 119 -19.87 -9.04 -15.05
CA ARG A 119 -19.68 -9.33 -16.46
C ARG A 119 -18.47 -8.53 -16.97
N ASP A 120 -17.64 -9.16 -17.79
CA ASP A 120 -16.56 -8.42 -18.45
C ASP A 120 -17.13 -7.33 -19.39
N PRO A 121 -16.41 -6.20 -19.55
CA PRO A 121 -16.73 -5.18 -20.55
C PRO A 121 -16.81 -5.78 -21.95
N ASP A 122 -17.84 -5.41 -22.70
CA ASP A 122 -18.07 -5.97 -24.04
C ASP A 122 -17.13 -5.32 -25.08
N ASP A 123 -16.78 -4.04 -24.90
CA ASP A 123 -15.99 -3.28 -25.87
C ASP A 123 -14.48 -3.26 -25.56
N PHE A 124 -14.04 -3.99 -24.52
CA PHE A 124 -12.61 -4.11 -24.22
C PHE A 124 -12.01 -5.25 -25.02
N ASP A 125 -10.94 -4.98 -25.78
CA ASP A 125 -10.09 -6.01 -26.41
C ASP A 125 -9.20 -6.70 -25.35
N VAL A 126 -9.81 -7.17 -24.26
CA VAL A 126 -9.18 -7.80 -23.10
C VAL A 126 -10.06 -8.95 -22.63
N PRO A 127 -9.71 -10.21 -22.92
CA PRO A 127 -10.45 -11.35 -22.40
C PRO A 127 -10.31 -11.46 -20.88
N ASP A 128 -11.39 -11.91 -20.23
CA ASP A 128 -11.47 -12.13 -18.78
C ASP A 128 -11.05 -10.90 -17.96
N TYR A 129 -11.43 -9.68 -18.37
CA TYR A 129 -11.03 -8.41 -17.74
C TYR A 129 -11.01 -8.48 -16.22
N PHE A 130 -12.10 -8.94 -15.60
CA PHE A 130 -12.23 -8.99 -14.15
C PHE A 130 -11.12 -9.84 -13.48
N LYS A 131 -10.66 -10.90 -14.13
CA LYS A 131 -9.62 -11.80 -13.58
C LYS A 131 -8.22 -11.44 -14.05
N SER A 132 -8.08 -10.99 -15.31
CA SER A 132 -6.81 -10.69 -15.95
C SER A 132 -6.26 -9.30 -15.58
N ARG A 133 -7.11 -8.43 -15.02
CA ARG A 133 -6.77 -7.04 -14.64
C ARG A 133 -7.02 -6.78 -13.15
N PRO A 134 -6.32 -7.46 -12.23
CA PRO A 134 -6.62 -7.39 -10.79
C PRO A 134 -6.47 -5.98 -10.18
N ASP A 135 -5.61 -5.12 -10.72
CA ASP A 135 -5.35 -3.76 -10.18
C ASP A 135 -6.09 -2.64 -10.93
N TYR A 136 -7.02 -3.01 -11.80
CA TYR A 136 -7.89 -2.08 -12.53
C TYR A 136 -9.19 -1.87 -11.75
N PRO A 137 -9.89 -0.74 -11.95
CA PRO A 137 -11.16 -0.49 -11.29
C PRO A 137 -12.18 -1.58 -11.65
N VAL A 138 -12.97 -2.01 -10.67
CA VAL A 138 -14.13 -2.84 -10.96
C VAL A 138 -15.18 -2.01 -11.71
N VAL A 139 -15.68 -2.56 -12.81
CA VAL A 139 -16.71 -1.94 -13.68
C VAL A 139 -17.86 -2.92 -13.91
N ASN A 140 -18.91 -2.49 -14.62
CA ASN A 140 -20.16 -3.27 -14.81
C ASN A 140 -20.84 -3.65 -13.48
N VAL A 141 -20.67 -2.83 -12.45
CA VAL A 141 -21.29 -2.94 -11.14
C VAL A 141 -22.40 -1.90 -10.99
N SER A 142 -23.55 -2.32 -10.46
CA SER A 142 -24.65 -1.41 -10.17
C SER A 142 -24.42 -0.66 -8.86
N TRP A 143 -25.26 0.33 -8.58
CA TRP A 143 -25.21 1.04 -7.30
C TRP A 143 -25.42 0.09 -6.12
N GLU A 144 -26.35 -0.88 -6.23
CA GLU A 144 -26.61 -1.87 -5.18
C GLU A 144 -25.43 -2.83 -4.96
N ASP A 145 -24.67 -3.13 -6.01
CA ASP A 145 -23.45 -3.92 -5.90
C ASP A 145 -22.35 -3.15 -5.19
N ALA A 146 -22.19 -1.87 -5.54
CA ALA A 146 -21.24 -0.98 -4.91
C ALA A 146 -21.54 -0.77 -3.42
N ASP A 147 -22.81 -0.54 -3.08
CA ASP A 147 -23.28 -0.41 -1.70
C ASP A 147 -23.12 -1.72 -0.90
N ALA A 148 -23.42 -2.87 -1.52
CA ALA A 148 -23.21 -4.18 -0.90
C ALA A 148 -21.73 -4.47 -0.64
N TYR A 149 -20.83 -4.10 -1.57
CA TYR A 149 -19.39 -4.21 -1.36
C TYR A 149 -18.94 -3.31 -0.21
N CYS A 150 -19.31 -2.03 -0.22
CA CYS A 150 -18.87 -1.11 0.82
C CYS A 150 -19.38 -1.57 2.19
N SER A 151 -20.63 -2.02 2.28
CA SER A 151 -21.20 -2.59 3.51
C SER A 151 -20.43 -3.83 3.98
N TRP A 152 -20.11 -4.77 3.08
CA TRP A 152 -19.29 -5.95 3.41
C TRP A 152 -17.88 -5.58 3.87
N ALA A 153 -17.33 -4.49 3.31
CA ALA A 153 -16.05 -3.95 3.71
C ALA A 153 -16.10 -3.26 5.08
N GLY A 154 -17.27 -3.01 5.67
CA GLY A 154 -17.42 -2.20 6.89
C GLY A 154 -17.35 -0.69 6.62
N LYS A 155 -17.70 -0.28 5.41
CA LYS A 155 -17.68 1.09 4.88
C LYS A 155 -19.08 1.44 4.33
N ARG A 156 -19.18 2.53 3.58
CA ARG A 156 -20.36 2.96 2.80
C ARG A 156 -19.92 3.65 1.52
N LEU A 157 -20.85 3.97 0.62
CA LEU A 157 -20.54 4.91 -0.46
C LEU A 157 -20.32 6.34 0.10
N PRO A 158 -19.46 7.16 -0.53
CA PRO A 158 -19.34 8.57 -0.19
C PRO A 158 -20.62 9.32 -0.54
N THR A 159 -20.92 10.38 0.21
CA THR A 159 -21.91 11.35 -0.26
C THR A 159 -21.35 12.15 -1.44
N GLU A 160 -22.21 12.78 -2.23
CA GLU A 160 -21.80 13.66 -3.33
C GLU A 160 -20.86 14.77 -2.82
N ALA A 161 -21.16 15.34 -1.65
CA ALA A 161 -20.36 16.36 -1.03
C ALA A 161 -19.01 15.85 -0.52
N GLU A 162 -18.97 14.67 0.11
CA GLU A 162 -17.73 14.04 0.55
C GLU A 162 -16.80 13.76 -0.63
N TRP A 163 -17.36 13.24 -1.72
CA TRP A 163 -16.62 13.01 -2.94
C TRP A 163 -16.05 14.31 -3.51
N GLU A 164 -16.87 15.36 -3.64
CA GLU A 164 -16.40 16.64 -4.18
C GLU A 164 -15.33 17.27 -3.30
N LYS A 165 -15.50 17.26 -1.96
CA LYS A 165 -14.46 17.76 -1.05
C LYS A 165 -13.19 16.95 -1.23
N ALA A 166 -13.25 15.62 -1.24
CA ALA A 166 -12.08 14.76 -1.42
C ALA A 166 -11.34 15.05 -2.74
N ALA A 167 -12.06 15.37 -3.81
CA ALA A 167 -11.49 15.74 -5.10
C ALA A 167 -10.90 17.15 -5.10
N ARG A 168 -11.61 18.11 -4.50
CA ARG A 168 -11.44 19.55 -4.73
C ARG A 168 -10.66 20.27 -3.64
N GLY A 169 -10.69 19.80 -2.40
CA GLY A 169 -10.19 20.57 -1.27
C GLY A 169 -11.06 21.81 -0.98
N THR A 170 -10.48 22.79 -0.29
CA THR A 170 -11.20 23.99 0.20
C THR A 170 -10.87 25.26 -0.58
N ASP A 171 -10.00 25.19 -1.61
CA ASP A 171 -9.53 26.34 -2.38
C ASP A 171 -10.29 26.55 -3.70
N ALA A 172 -11.41 25.85 -3.88
CA ALA A 172 -12.31 25.95 -5.03
C ALA A 172 -11.63 25.68 -6.40
N ARG A 173 -10.52 24.92 -6.43
CA ARG A 173 -9.84 24.50 -7.66
C ARG A 173 -10.76 23.80 -8.68
N LYS A 174 -10.35 23.81 -9.94
CA LYS A 174 -11.13 23.24 -11.06
C LYS A 174 -10.93 21.74 -11.21
N TYR A 175 -9.70 21.27 -11.05
CA TYR A 175 -9.26 19.89 -11.16
C TYR A 175 -8.62 19.45 -9.84
N PRO A 176 -8.50 18.13 -9.57
CA PRO A 176 -7.87 17.67 -8.33
C PRO A 176 -6.47 18.24 -8.10
N TRP A 177 -5.70 18.41 -9.17
CA TRP A 177 -4.34 18.96 -9.16
C TRP A 177 -4.26 20.50 -9.28
N GLY A 178 -5.39 21.21 -9.34
CA GLY A 178 -5.41 22.69 -9.36
C GLY A 178 -6.27 23.28 -10.47
N SER A 179 -5.87 24.43 -11.01
CA SER A 179 -6.71 25.23 -11.94
C SER A 179 -6.34 25.06 -13.41
N ARG A 180 -5.19 24.45 -13.72
CA ARG A 180 -4.71 24.25 -15.08
C ARG A 180 -5.30 22.98 -15.68
N ARG A 181 -5.72 23.08 -16.94
CA ARG A 181 -6.14 21.92 -17.76
C ARG A 181 -5.06 20.83 -17.72
N PRO A 182 -5.44 19.54 -17.89
CA PRO A 182 -4.48 18.45 -17.93
C PRO A 182 -3.46 18.72 -19.05
N GLY A 183 -2.23 19.03 -18.66
CA GLY A 183 -1.13 19.37 -19.59
C GLY A 183 -0.10 18.24 -19.74
N SER A 184 -0.28 17.15 -19.01
CA SER A 184 0.55 15.95 -19.06
C SER A 184 -0.34 14.73 -18.94
N SER A 185 -0.03 13.69 -19.71
CA SER A 185 -0.59 12.33 -19.64
C SER A 185 -0.49 11.66 -18.27
N ARG A 186 0.17 12.31 -17.30
CA ARG A 186 0.29 11.85 -15.91
C ARG A 186 -0.78 12.39 -14.96
N HIS A 187 -1.77 13.15 -15.46
CA HIS A 187 -2.84 13.75 -14.64
C HIS A 187 -4.11 12.89 -14.51
N GLY A 188 -4.38 11.99 -15.45
CA GLY A 188 -5.56 11.12 -15.39
C GLY A 188 -5.75 10.33 -16.67
N ASN A 189 -6.72 9.41 -16.64
CA ASN A 189 -7.13 8.61 -17.79
C ASN A 189 -8.40 9.20 -18.43
N PHE A 190 -8.33 9.63 -19.68
CA PHE A 190 -9.41 10.34 -20.37
C PHE A 190 -9.63 9.82 -21.78
N ALA A 191 -10.71 10.26 -22.45
CA ALA A 191 -10.80 10.01 -23.88
C ALA A 191 -9.76 10.86 -24.61
N ASP A 192 -8.73 10.21 -25.12
CA ASP A 192 -7.54 10.85 -25.65
C ASP A 192 -7.04 10.15 -26.93
N ASP A 193 -5.81 10.43 -27.36
CA ASP A 193 -5.24 9.82 -28.57
C ASP A 193 -4.99 8.30 -28.43
N ALA A 194 -4.84 7.76 -27.21
CA ALA A 194 -4.77 6.32 -26.96
C ALA A 194 -6.08 5.63 -27.28
N LEU A 195 -7.19 6.19 -26.79
CA LEU A 195 -8.53 5.77 -27.18
C LEU A 195 -8.75 5.96 -28.69
N GLY A 196 -8.34 7.11 -29.23
CA GLY A 196 -8.54 7.49 -30.62
C GLY A 196 -7.95 6.51 -31.65
N ARG A 197 -6.91 5.76 -31.28
CA ARG A 197 -6.35 4.69 -32.14
C ARG A 197 -7.33 3.54 -32.39
N TRP A 198 -8.21 3.28 -31.43
CA TRP A 198 -9.21 2.21 -31.50
C TRP A 198 -10.59 2.75 -31.87
N HIS A 199 -10.89 4.00 -31.50
CA HIS A 199 -12.14 4.68 -31.78
C HIS A 199 -11.90 6.03 -32.50
N PRO A 200 -11.46 6.03 -33.78
CA PRO A 200 -10.99 7.24 -34.47
C PRO A 200 -12.04 8.36 -34.61
N GLY A 201 -13.34 8.02 -34.54
CA GLY A 201 -14.45 8.97 -34.60
C GLY A 201 -14.99 9.45 -33.24
N TRP A 202 -14.48 8.93 -32.12
CA TRP A 202 -14.95 9.36 -30.81
C TRP A 202 -14.33 10.72 -30.42
N PRO A 203 -15.10 11.60 -29.74
CA PRO A 203 -14.54 12.81 -29.16
C PRO A 203 -13.36 12.45 -28.26
N ARG A 204 -12.26 13.22 -28.36
CA ARG A 204 -11.05 13.02 -27.56
C ARG A 204 -10.24 14.31 -27.36
N ILE A 205 -9.36 14.30 -26.37
CA ILE A 205 -8.36 15.35 -26.16
C ILE A 205 -7.20 15.13 -27.14
N ASN A 206 -7.15 15.92 -28.21
CA ASN A 206 -6.06 15.82 -29.20
C ASN A 206 -4.73 16.29 -28.59
N GLY A 207 -3.66 15.55 -28.83
CA GLY A 207 -2.31 15.84 -28.31
C GLY A 207 -2.12 15.38 -26.86
N TYR A 208 -3.02 14.54 -26.34
CA TYR A 208 -2.93 13.90 -25.03
C TYR A 208 -2.94 12.39 -25.23
N ASP A 209 -2.01 11.67 -24.59
CA ASP A 209 -1.89 10.21 -24.68
C ASP A 209 -1.40 9.67 -23.33
N ASP A 210 -2.34 9.18 -22.53
CA ASP A 210 -2.14 8.53 -21.24
C ASP A 210 -1.67 7.07 -21.35
N GLY A 211 -1.64 6.51 -22.57
CA GLY A 211 -1.22 5.15 -22.86
C GLY A 211 -2.30 4.09 -22.67
N TYR A 212 -3.53 4.46 -22.32
CA TYR A 212 -4.64 3.55 -22.04
C TYR A 212 -5.82 3.81 -22.98
N SER A 213 -6.18 2.80 -23.79
CA SER A 213 -7.36 2.90 -24.67
C SER A 213 -8.68 2.61 -23.95
N ASN A 214 -8.64 2.21 -22.68
CA ASN A 214 -9.78 1.98 -21.80
C ASN A 214 -9.37 2.28 -20.35
N THR A 215 -9.96 1.64 -19.35
CA THR A 215 -9.55 1.80 -17.95
C THR A 215 -8.03 1.64 -17.77
N ALA A 216 -7.49 2.34 -16.79
CA ALA A 216 -6.12 2.24 -16.34
C ALA A 216 -6.10 1.60 -14.94
N PRO A 217 -4.97 1.01 -14.53
CA PRO A 217 -4.79 0.57 -13.15
C PRO A 217 -5.00 1.72 -12.19
N VAL A 218 -5.66 1.44 -11.07
CA VAL A 218 -5.94 2.48 -10.09
C VAL A 218 -4.63 3.03 -9.51
N GLY A 219 -4.56 4.34 -9.30
CA GLY A 219 -3.39 5.05 -8.79
C GLY A 219 -2.31 5.37 -9.82
N SER A 220 -2.55 5.17 -11.12
CA SER A 220 -1.53 5.34 -12.17
C SER A 220 -1.07 6.80 -12.38
N PHE A 221 -1.89 7.77 -12.01
CA PHE A 221 -1.68 9.18 -12.36
C PHE A 221 -1.29 10.04 -11.16
N ALA A 222 -0.04 9.94 -10.72
CA ALA A 222 0.47 10.64 -9.52
C ALA A 222 0.35 12.17 -9.57
N LEU A 223 0.46 12.80 -10.75
CA LEU A 223 0.23 14.24 -10.88
C LEU A 223 -1.26 14.61 -10.84
N GLY A 224 -2.13 13.61 -10.93
CA GLY A 224 -3.58 13.72 -10.81
C GLY A 224 -4.11 13.72 -9.38
N ALA A 225 -3.24 13.53 -8.38
CA ALA A 225 -3.66 13.45 -6.99
C ALA A 225 -4.41 14.71 -6.53
N SER A 226 -5.49 14.50 -5.77
CA SER A 226 -6.25 15.55 -5.11
C SER A 226 -5.42 16.27 -4.04
N PRO A 227 -5.85 17.44 -3.52
CA PRO A 227 -5.13 18.09 -2.42
C PRO A 227 -5.04 17.24 -1.16
N TYR A 228 -5.90 16.23 -1.01
CA TYR A 228 -5.83 15.28 0.11
C TYR A 228 -5.01 14.03 -0.22
N GLY A 229 -4.61 13.82 -1.48
CA GLY A 229 -3.88 12.62 -1.93
C GLY A 229 -4.76 11.49 -2.46
N CYS A 230 -6.05 11.75 -2.70
CA CYS A 230 -6.92 10.80 -3.40
C CYS A 230 -6.55 10.78 -4.89
N MET A 231 -6.46 9.59 -5.46
CA MET A 231 -6.07 9.32 -6.84
C MET A 231 -7.31 9.14 -7.72
N ASP A 232 -7.14 9.38 -9.01
CA ASP A 232 -8.15 9.11 -10.05
C ASP A 232 -9.50 9.81 -9.81
N MET A 233 -9.49 10.91 -9.04
CA MET A 233 -10.68 11.75 -8.81
C MET A 233 -11.14 12.49 -10.07
N ALA A 234 -10.43 12.33 -11.18
CA ALA A 234 -10.79 12.87 -12.48
C ALA A 234 -10.34 11.85 -13.55
N GLY A 235 -11.31 11.19 -14.18
CA GLY A 235 -11.05 10.21 -15.22
C GLY A 235 -11.08 8.78 -14.72
N ASN A 236 -10.55 7.88 -15.55
CA ASN A 236 -10.57 6.43 -15.37
C ASN A 236 -12.00 5.87 -15.39
N VAL A 237 -12.76 5.94 -14.29
CA VAL A 237 -14.17 5.57 -14.25
C VAL A 237 -15.01 6.64 -13.55
N TYR A 238 -16.28 6.76 -13.96
CA TYR A 238 -17.27 7.40 -13.11
C TYR A 238 -17.40 6.62 -11.80
N GLU A 239 -17.82 7.30 -10.74
CA GLU A 239 -17.95 6.71 -9.41
C GLU A 239 -19.33 6.94 -8.81
N TRP A 240 -19.95 5.87 -8.34
CA TRP A 240 -21.21 5.95 -7.60
C TRP A 240 -21.06 6.72 -6.28
N CYS A 241 -22.02 7.61 -5.98
CA CYS A 241 -22.22 8.20 -4.67
C CYS A 241 -23.52 7.70 -4.02
N SER A 242 -23.68 7.88 -2.70
CA SER A 242 -24.88 7.46 -1.99
C SER A 242 -26.15 8.21 -2.40
N ASP A 243 -25.99 9.46 -2.85
CA ASP A 243 -27.05 10.43 -3.00
C ASP A 243 -27.99 10.07 -4.15
N TYR A 244 -29.28 10.35 -3.96
CA TYR A 244 -30.20 10.49 -5.08
C TYR A 244 -29.88 11.77 -5.84
N TYR A 245 -29.94 11.72 -7.17
CA TYR A 245 -29.66 12.91 -7.98
C TYR A 245 -30.85 13.87 -8.00
N SER A 246 -30.54 15.16 -7.91
CA SER A 246 -31.48 16.28 -8.08
C SER A 246 -30.75 17.41 -8.80
N ASP A 247 -31.44 18.05 -9.75
CA ASP A 247 -30.94 19.26 -10.43
C ASP A 247 -30.83 20.45 -9.48
N ASP A 248 -31.56 20.42 -8.36
CA ASP A 248 -31.52 21.44 -7.32
C ASP A 248 -30.71 20.95 -6.11
N TYR A 249 -29.64 21.68 -5.76
CA TYR A 249 -28.87 21.49 -4.53
C TYR A 249 -29.61 22.02 -3.27
N PHE A 250 -30.60 22.93 -3.40
CA PHE A 250 -31.13 23.78 -2.31
C PHE A 250 -32.29 23.18 -1.49
N GLY A 251 -32.44 21.86 -1.47
CA GLY A 251 -33.48 21.19 -0.70
C GLY A 251 -33.09 20.68 0.69
N GLY A 252 -31.81 20.79 1.10
CA GLY A 252 -31.25 20.00 2.21
C GLY A 252 -30.32 20.75 3.18
N SER A 253 -29.81 20.01 4.18
CA SER A 253 -28.84 20.50 5.15
C SER A 253 -27.50 20.82 4.48
N THR A 254 -26.89 21.97 4.79
CA THR A 254 -25.51 22.30 4.40
C THR A 254 -24.46 21.68 5.31
N LYS A 255 -24.87 21.05 6.42
CA LYS A 255 -24.01 20.25 7.30
C LYS A 255 -24.21 18.77 7.00
N ASN A 256 -23.16 18.08 6.56
CA ASN A 256 -23.16 16.67 6.14
C ASN A 256 -24.34 16.31 5.22
N PRO A 257 -24.52 16.99 4.07
CA PRO A 257 -25.60 16.68 3.12
C PRO A 257 -25.49 15.23 2.63
N THR A 258 -26.65 14.58 2.53
CA THR A 258 -26.83 13.22 2.00
C THR A 258 -27.72 13.19 0.77
N GLY A 259 -27.94 14.35 0.15
CA GLY A 259 -28.87 14.52 -0.96
C GLY A 259 -30.36 14.39 -0.57
N PRO A 260 -31.27 14.40 -1.56
CA PRO A 260 -32.69 14.21 -1.33
C PRO A 260 -33.01 12.80 -0.82
N ARG A 261 -34.09 12.68 -0.03
CA ARG A 261 -34.51 11.40 0.58
C ARG A 261 -34.96 10.34 -0.43
N SER A 262 -35.31 10.75 -1.66
CA SER A 262 -35.81 9.87 -2.71
C SER A 262 -35.49 10.47 -4.09
N GLY A 263 -35.31 9.63 -5.10
CA GLY A 263 -35.11 10.03 -6.48
C GLY A 263 -35.17 8.84 -7.44
N SER A 264 -35.15 9.12 -8.74
CA SER A 264 -35.20 8.10 -9.80
C SER A 264 -33.81 7.62 -10.25
N SER A 265 -32.75 8.38 -9.95
CA SER A 265 -31.37 8.06 -10.29
C SER A 265 -30.43 8.39 -9.12
N ARG A 266 -29.24 7.78 -9.14
CA ARG A 266 -28.17 8.00 -8.17
C ARG A 266 -27.10 8.90 -8.77
N VAL A 267 -26.46 9.70 -7.92
CA VAL A 267 -25.36 10.57 -8.33
C VAL A 267 -24.16 9.72 -8.78
N ILE A 268 -23.54 10.13 -9.88
CA ILE A 268 -22.20 9.71 -10.26
C ILE A 268 -21.29 10.93 -10.39
N ARG A 269 -20.04 10.78 -9.95
CA ARG A 269 -19.01 11.83 -9.98
C ARG A 269 -17.79 11.36 -10.78
N SER A 270 -16.77 12.22 -10.90
CA SER A 270 -15.62 12.05 -11.80
C SER A 270 -16.00 12.21 -13.29
N SER A 271 -15.24 11.53 -14.14
CA SER A 271 -15.45 11.26 -15.56
C SER A 271 -14.88 9.87 -15.87
N SER A 272 -15.06 9.35 -17.08
CA SER A 272 -14.47 8.06 -17.48
C SER A 272 -13.38 8.20 -18.54
N TRP A 273 -12.62 7.12 -18.75
CA TRP A 273 -11.69 6.91 -19.88
C TRP A 273 -12.33 7.18 -21.25
N SER A 274 -13.66 7.13 -21.35
CA SER A 274 -14.43 7.37 -22.58
C SER A 274 -15.00 8.79 -22.71
N ARG A 275 -14.59 9.74 -21.87
CA ARG A 275 -15.08 11.13 -21.91
C ARG A 275 -13.99 12.14 -22.24
N ALA A 276 -14.22 12.88 -23.31
CA ALA A 276 -13.33 13.93 -23.79
C ALA A 276 -13.75 15.28 -23.19
N GLY A 277 -13.01 15.72 -22.18
CA GLY A 277 -13.23 17.03 -21.57
C GLY A 277 -14.08 17.02 -20.30
N ASP A 278 -14.07 18.18 -19.65
CA ASP A 278 -14.73 18.51 -18.39
C ASP A 278 -14.60 17.48 -17.26
N VAL A 279 -13.35 17.13 -16.98
CA VAL A 279 -12.93 16.27 -15.86
C VAL A 279 -12.81 17.07 -14.55
N LEU A 280 -13.75 17.99 -14.35
CA LEU A 280 -13.73 18.96 -13.26
C LEU A 280 -14.18 18.31 -11.96
N CYS A 281 -13.69 18.78 -10.82
CA CYS A 281 -14.14 18.31 -9.51
C CYS A 281 -15.64 18.54 -9.28
N VAL A 282 -16.19 19.61 -9.88
CA VAL A 282 -17.59 20.04 -9.73
C VAL A 282 -18.57 19.28 -10.62
N ARG A 283 -18.06 18.50 -11.56
CA ARG A 283 -18.89 17.80 -12.53
C ARG A 283 -19.65 16.69 -11.85
N ARG A 284 -20.94 16.63 -12.18
CA ARG A 284 -21.89 15.67 -11.66
C ARG A 284 -22.77 15.15 -12.77
N SER A 285 -23.16 13.91 -12.65
CA SER A 285 -24.15 13.29 -13.50
C SER A 285 -24.98 12.31 -12.66
N SER A 286 -25.87 11.58 -13.31
CA SER A 286 -26.61 10.51 -12.66
C SER A 286 -26.87 9.36 -13.58
N ASN A 287 -27.17 8.22 -12.97
CA ASN A 287 -27.63 7.05 -13.69
C ASN A 287 -28.63 6.26 -12.84
N GLN A 288 -29.42 5.40 -13.50
CA GLN A 288 -30.33 4.52 -12.77
C GLN A 288 -29.53 3.59 -11.87
N ALA A 289 -30.01 3.33 -10.65
CA ALA A 289 -29.27 2.54 -9.66
C ALA A 289 -28.87 1.14 -10.20
N SER A 290 -29.73 0.53 -11.01
CA SER A 290 -29.51 -0.75 -11.68
C SER A 290 -28.52 -0.72 -12.86
N CYS A 291 -28.04 0.45 -13.27
CA CYS A 291 -27.19 0.61 -14.45
C CYS A 291 -25.82 -0.02 -14.22
N ARG A 292 -25.26 -0.63 -15.26
CA ARG A 292 -23.95 -1.29 -15.27
C ARG A 292 -23.26 -0.91 -16.56
N THR A 293 -22.13 -0.24 -16.47
CA THR A 293 -21.35 0.14 -17.65
C THR A 293 -19.86 -0.05 -17.40
N GLU A 294 -19.11 -0.18 -18.47
CA GLU A 294 -17.65 -0.34 -18.51
C GLU A 294 -16.87 0.94 -18.18
N GLY A 295 -17.56 2.06 -18.03
CA GLY A 295 -17.00 3.34 -17.60
C GLY A 295 -17.44 3.76 -16.20
N LEU A 296 -18.06 2.86 -15.41
CA LEU A 296 -18.65 3.17 -14.12
C LEU A 296 -18.23 2.13 -13.07
N GLY A 297 -17.53 2.61 -12.04
CA GLY A 297 -17.12 1.90 -10.85
C GLY A 297 -17.51 2.67 -9.59
N PHE A 298 -16.70 2.58 -8.55
CA PHE A 298 -16.93 3.28 -7.28
C PHE A 298 -15.70 3.24 -6.37
N ARG A 299 -15.73 4.07 -5.33
CA ARG A 299 -14.85 3.99 -4.16
C ARG A 299 -15.69 4.07 -2.88
N CYS A 300 -15.17 3.59 -1.75
CA CYS A 300 -15.90 3.65 -0.49
C CYS A 300 -15.44 4.81 0.41
N CYS A 301 -16.32 5.17 1.34
CA CYS A 301 -16.12 6.11 2.44
C CYS A 301 -16.33 5.35 3.76
N GLY A 302 -15.43 5.55 4.71
CA GLY A 302 -15.48 4.96 6.04
C GLY A 302 -16.07 5.96 7.03
N PRO A 303 -16.67 5.47 8.14
CA PRO A 303 -17.03 6.37 9.23
C PRO A 303 -15.79 7.08 9.79
N ALA A 304 -16.01 8.21 10.49
CA ALA A 304 -14.98 8.77 11.35
C ALA A 304 -14.54 7.69 12.34
N ILE A 305 -13.27 7.30 12.31
CA ILE A 305 -12.71 6.34 13.24
C ILE A 305 -12.79 6.97 14.65
N PRO A 306 -13.44 6.34 15.64
CA PRO A 306 -13.48 6.87 16.99
C PRO A 306 -12.06 7.07 17.53
N ASN A 307 -11.77 8.27 18.04
CA ASN A 307 -10.50 8.61 18.69
C ASN A 307 -10.36 7.83 20.02
N SER A 308 -9.95 6.57 19.98
CA SER A 308 -9.53 5.81 21.16
C SER A 308 -8.01 5.91 21.40
N GLN A 309 -7.37 7.05 21.08
CA GLN A 309 -5.94 7.29 21.43
C GLN A 309 -5.61 8.75 21.79
N ARG A 310 -6.52 9.48 22.43
CA ARG A 310 -6.16 10.69 23.20
C ARG A 310 -6.05 10.36 24.69
N ALA A 311 -5.04 9.58 25.04
CA ALA A 311 -4.53 9.50 26.41
C ALA A 311 -3.04 9.82 26.37
N VAL A 312 -2.73 11.09 26.09
CA VAL A 312 -1.45 11.68 26.50
C VAL A 312 -1.82 12.89 27.35
N VAL A 313 -1.50 12.78 28.62
CA VAL A 313 -1.62 13.83 29.63
C VAL A 313 -0.90 15.07 29.11
N GLU A 314 -1.65 16.14 28.81
CA GLU A 314 -1.04 17.47 28.70
C GLU A 314 -0.61 17.90 30.11
N PRO A 315 0.65 18.31 30.33
CA PRO A 315 1.02 18.95 31.58
C PRO A 315 0.47 20.38 31.58
N GLU A 316 -0.20 20.76 32.67
CA GLU A 316 -0.67 22.13 32.89
C GLU A 316 0.46 23.16 32.68
N PRO A 317 0.15 24.36 32.15
CA PRO A 317 1.14 25.41 32.00
C PRO A 317 1.61 25.92 33.37
N PRO A 318 2.90 26.19 33.57
CA PRO A 318 3.40 26.69 34.84
C PRO A 318 2.88 28.10 35.12
N ARG A 319 2.48 28.33 36.38
CA ARG A 319 2.04 29.62 36.90
C ARG A 319 3.14 30.67 36.78
N ARG A 320 2.73 31.88 36.38
CA ARG A 320 3.55 33.10 36.33
C ARG A 320 4.27 33.36 37.66
N GLY A 321 5.59 33.49 37.59
CA GLY A 321 6.40 34.29 38.50
C GLY A 321 7.00 35.47 37.75
N SER A 322 6.81 36.67 38.27
CA SER A 322 7.25 37.97 37.74
C SER A 322 8.78 38.18 37.82
N PRO A 323 9.33 39.21 37.13
CA PRO A 323 10.71 39.24 36.65
C PRO A 323 11.65 39.92 37.64
N ASP A 324 12.95 39.64 37.52
CA ASP A 324 13.95 40.63 37.90
C ASP A 324 15.17 40.63 36.98
N ALA A 325 15.63 41.85 36.73
CA ALA A 325 16.57 42.23 35.69
C ALA A 325 18.03 42.02 36.12
N THR A 326 18.94 41.84 35.15
CA THR A 326 20.06 42.77 34.86
C THR A 326 21.07 42.13 33.88
N HIS A 327 21.35 42.85 32.80
CA HIS A 327 22.57 42.74 31.98
C HIS A 327 23.67 43.61 32.62
N PRO A 328 24.99 43.33 32.45
CA PRO A 328 25.67 43.75 31.22
C PRO A 328 26.87 42.90 30.71
N THR A 329 27.00 42.95 29.38
CA THR A 329 28.17 42.88 28.46
C THR A 329 29.58 42.54 28.97
N GLN A 330 30.28 41.63 28.24
CA GLN A 330 31.60 41.91 27.67
C GLN A 330 31.99 40.96 26.51
N GLU A 331 32.62 41.53 25.49
CA GLU A 331 33.23 40.90 24.31
C GLU A 331 34.53 40.14 24.64
N GLY A 332 34.90 39.15 23.83
CA GLY A 332 36.32 38.85 23.59
C GLY A 332 36.72 37.40 23.41
N ASN A 333 37.01 37.06 22.15
CA ASN A 333 38.07 36.18 21.64
C ASN A 333 37.96 34.64 21.67
N ASP A 334 38.01 34.14 20.43
CA ASP A 334 38.48 32.85 19.94
C ASP A 334 39.46 32.08 20.83
N THR A 335 39.12 30.82 21.11
CA THR A 335 39.98 29.63 20.90
C THR A 335 39.20 28.36 21.31
N MET A 336 39.02 27.44 20.36
CA MET A 336 38.44 26.11 20.63
C MET A 336 39.46 25.22 21.37
N PRO A 337 39.12 24.61 22.53
CA PRO A 337 39.87 23.50 23.09
C PRO A 337 39.30 22.14 22.64
N PRO A 338 40.10 21.06 22.69
CA PRO A 338 39.77 19.77 22.08
C PRO A 338 38.68 19.01 22.85
N MET A 339 37.87 18.24 22.12
CA MET A 339 36.83 17.37 22.67
C MET A 339 37.42 16.27 23.57
N ASP A 340 36.94 16.25 24.81
CA ASP A 340 37.11 15.18 25.78
C ASP A 340 36.18 13.99 25.44
N LEU A 341 36.78 12.81 25.31
CA LEU A 341 36.11 11.53 25.02
C LEU A 341 35.88 10.77 26.32
N SER A 342 34.76 11.05 27.00
CA SER A 342 34.17 10.16 28.01
C SER A 342 32.67 10.47 28.17
N PRO A 343 31.76 9.48 28.07
CA PRO A 343 30.32 9.72 28.25
C PRO A 343 29.95 9.84 29.74
N PRO A 344 29.15 10.85 30.15
CA PRO A 344 28.56 10.90 31.48
C PRO A 344 27.30 10.02 31.57
N ASP A 345 27.19 9.31 32.69
CA ASP A 345 26.08 8.45 33.09
C ASP A 345 24.72 9.15 32.99
N ALA A 346 23.76 8.54 32.28
CA ALA A 346 22.39 9.00 32.16
C ALA A 346 21.44 8.05 32.90
N GLY A 347 20.67 8.62 33.82
CA GLY A 347 19.64 7.93 34.60
C GLY A 347 18.51 7.34 33.74
N ALA A 348 17.86 6.34 34.32
CA ALA A 348 16.77 5.58 33.72
C ALA A 348 15.54 6.44 33.38
N GLY A 349 15.51 6.96 32.15
CA GLY A 349 14.31 7.37 31.41
C GLY A 349 14.14 6.44 30.20
N ALA A 350 12.89 6.20 29.76
CA ALA A 350 12.57 5.25 28.69
C ALA A 350 13.45 5.45 27.44
N LEU A 351 14.07 4.35 26.99
CA LEU A 351 14.98 4.29 25.85
C LEU A 351 14.29 4.72 24.54
N PRO A 352 14.98 5.38 23.60
CA PRO A 352 14.47 5.63 22.25
C PRO A 352 14.21 4.29 21.54
N ALA A 353 13.13 4.21 20.76
CA ALA A 353 12.83 3.01 19.95
C ALA A 353 14.03 2.68 19.04
N SER A 354 14.58 1.47 19.19
CA SER A 354 15.74 1.01 18.45
C SER A 354 15.47 0.97 16.93
N ASN A 355 16.45 1.37 16.11
CA ASN A 355 16.37 1.25 14.64
C ASN A 355 16.51 -0.21 14.14
N GLU A 356 16.75 -1.15 15.05
CA GLU A 356 16.79 -2.58 14.79
C GLU A 356 15.75 -3.30 15.66
N GLN A 357 15.11 -4.33 15.10
CA GLN A 357 14.18 -5.19 15.81
C GLN A 357 14.47 -6.65 15.51
N LYS A 358 14.58 -7.49 16.54
CA LYS A 358 14.67 -8.94 16.36
C LYS A 358 13.29 -9.54 16.12
N TRP A 359 13.12 -10.24 15.01
CA TRP A 359 11.89 -10.91 14.64
C TRP A 359 11.80 -12.28 15.31
N GLN A 360 10.80 -12.48 16.17
CA GLN A 360 10.75 -13.68 17.03
C GLN A 360 10.57 -14.98 16.25
N ARG A 361 9.86 -14.94 15.11
CA ARG A 361 9.47 -16.15 14.38
C ARG A 361 10.65 -16.88 13.75
N ASP A 362 11.57 -16.14 13.13
CA ASP A 362 12.74 -16.68 12.44
C ASP A 362 14.08 -16.21 13.03
N GLY A 363 14.05 -15.34 14.05
CA GLY A 363 15.23 -14.82 14.72
C GLY A 363 16.01 -13.80 13.91
N SER A 364 15.50 -13.31 12.76
CA SER A 364 16.19 -12.29 11.98
C SER A 364 16.28 -10.96 12.74
N VAL A 365 17.25 -10.13 12.40
CA VAL A 365 17.26 -8.72 12.78
C VAL A 365 16.70 -7.94 11.59
N MET A 366 15.72 -7.10 11.83
CA MET A 366 15.18 -6.18 10.84
C MET A 366 15.62 -4.76 11.15
N VAL A 367 15.87 -3.97 10.13
CA VAL A 367 16.18 -2.54 10.22
C VAL A 367 15.00 -1.72 9.74
N ARG A 368 14.78 -0.57 10.37
CA ARG A 368 13.71 0.35 9.99
C ARG A 368 14.12 1.19 8.77
N VAL A 369 13.28 1.20 7.75
CA VAL A 369 13.42 2.07 6.58
C VAL A 369 12.35 3.15 6.66
N LEU A 370 12.79 4.40 6.86
CA LEU A 370 11.86 5.53 6.94
C LEU A 370 11.10 5.68 5.62
N GLY A 371 9.79 5.89 5.75
CA GLY A 371 8.92 6.19 4.62
C GLY A 371 9.22 7.55 3.98
N GLY A 372 8.55 7.83 2.87
CA GLY A 372 8.66 9.07 2.12
C GLY A 372 9.20 8.87 0.71
N ASN A 373 9.35 9.99 0.01
CA ASN A 373 9.79 10.01 -1.38
C ASN A 373 11.26 9.60 -1.51
N PHE A 374 11.58 8.95 -2.61
CA PHE A 374 12.95 8.83 -3.12
C PHE A 374 12.92 8.67 -4.63
N THR A 375 14.05 8.99 -5.26
CA THR A 375 14.25 8.77 -6.68
C THR A 375 14.73 7.33 -6.92
N MET A 376 13.88 6.54 -7.57
CA MET A 376 14.15 5.17 -8.00
C MET A 376 14.67 5.17 -9.45
N GLY A 377 15.56 4.25 -9.78
CA GLY A 377 16.20 4.14 -11.09
C GLY A 377 17.41 5.05 -11.26
N SER A 378 18.01 5.05 -12.44
CA SER A 378 19.22 5.80 -12.76
C SER A 378 19.29 6.17 -14.24
N ASP A 379 19.29 7.48 -14.57
CA ASP A 379 19.43 7.97 -15.94
C ASP A 379 20.83 7.72 -16.52
N ARG A 380 21.79 7.41 -15.64
CA ARG A 380 23.17 7.03 -15.97
C ARG A 380 23.38 5.51 -15.98
N GLY A 381 22.39 4.72 -15.56
CA GLY A 381 22.45 3.26 -15.52
C GLY A 381 22.19 2.60 -16.87
N GLU A 382 22.01 1.29 -16.85
CA GLU A 382 21.61 0.50 -18.02
C GLU A 382 20.18 0.88 -18.47
N SER A 383 19.81 0.47 -19.69
CA SER A 383 18.52 0.84 -20.30
C SER A 383 17.31 0.48 -19.44
N ASP A 384 17.43 -0.55 -18.63
CA ASP A 384 16.41 -1.13 -17.78
C ASP A 384 16.39 -0.55 -16.34
N GLU A 385 17.39 0.25 -16.01
CA GLU A 385 17.45 1.09 -14.82
C GLU A 385 16.84 2.49 -15.07
N LYS A 386 16.50 2.81 -16.33
CA LYS A 386 15.93 4.09 -16.76
C LYS A 386 14.41 4.03 -16.93
N PRO A 387 13.73 5.19 -16.83
CA PRO A 387 14.24 6.48 -16.36
C PRO A 387 14.27 6.55 -14.82
N THR A 388 14.93 7.58 -14.28
CA THR A 388 14.67 7.96 -12.88
C THR A 388 13.21 8.34 -12.69
N ARG A 389 12.62 7.96 -11.55
CA ARG A 389 11.25 8.32 -11.17
C ARG A 389 11.13 8.52 -9.67
N GLU A 390 10.28 9.45 -9.27
CA GLU A 390 9.94 9.63 -7.86
C GLU A 390 8.97 8.55 -7.40
N VAL A 391 9.27 7.93 -6.26
CA VAL A 391 8.47 6.87 -5.64
C VAL A 391 8.27 7.19 -4.18
N ASN A 392 7.03 7.13 -3.72
CA ASN A 392 6.70 7.23 -2.31
C ASN A 392 6.52 5.84 -1.72
N ILE A 393 7.22 5.53 -0.64
CA ILE A 393 7.08 4.26 0.09
C ILE A 393 6.69 4.57 1.52
N ALA A 394 5.76 3.79 2.09
CA ALA A 394 5.47 3.84 3.51
C ALA A 394 6.70 3.44 4.34
N GLU A 395 6.72 3.74 5.64
CA GLU A 395 7.74 3.17 6.52
C GLU A 395 7.55 1.64 6.58
N PHE A 396 8.66 0.90 6.53
CA PHE A 396 8.64 -0.56 6.61
C PHE A 396 9.89 -1.07 7.33
N TRP A 397 9.82 -2.32 7.77
CA TRP A 397 10.98 -3.04 8.28
C TRP A 397 11.50 -3.96 7.19
N ILE A 398 12.81 -4.04 7.02
CA ILE A 398 13.46 -5.00 6.13
C ILE A 398 14.48 -5.81 6.90
N ASP A 399 14.63 -7.10 6.61
CA ASP A 399 15.70 -7.90 7.20
C ASP A 399 17.06 -7.23 6.93
N ARG A 400 17.87 -7.15 7.99
CA ARG A 400 19.21 -6.54 7.95
C ARG A 400 20.11 -7.26 6.96
N CYS A 401 19.96 -8.58 6.83
CA CYS A 401 20.68 -9.40 5.86
C CYS A 401 19.72 -10.37 5.16
N GLU A 402 20.22 -11.09 4.17
CA GLU A 402 19.50 -12.18 3.50
C GLU A 402 19.13 -13.31 4.47
N VAL A 403 18.10 -14.07 4.12
CA VAL A 403 17.71 -15.25 4.88
C VAL A 403 18.85 -16.27 4.83
N THR A 404 19.31 -16.70 6.00
CA THR A 404 20.39 -17.68 6.15
C THR A 404 19.90 -19.11 5.97
N ASN A 405 20.82 -20.03 5.65
CA ASN A 405 20.54 -21.46 5.66
C ASN A 405 19.98 -21.95 7.00
N ARG A 406 20.46 -21.41 8.13
CA ARG A 406 19.97 -21.74 9.48
C ARG A 406 18.50 -21.35 9.66
N GLN A 407 18.13 -20.15 9.24
CA GLN A 407 16.76 -19.66 9.30
C GLN A 407 15.84 -20.46 8.39
N TYR A 408 16.27 -20.71 7.15
CA TYR A 408 15.49 -21.50 6.21
C TYR A 408 15.35 -22.97 6.64
N LYS A 409 16.36 -23.55 7.30
CA LYS A 409 16.27 -24.87 7.91
C LYS A 409 15.17 -24.92 8.96
N HIS A 410 15.08 -23.91 9.83
CA HIS A 410 14.01 -23.82 10.83
C HIS A 410 12.62 -23.80 10.17
N PHE A 411 12.46 -23.06 9.07
CA PHE A 411 11.24 -23.07 8.26
C PHE A 411 10.93 -24.46 7.69
N CYS A 412 11.90 -25.12 7.06
CA CYS A 412 11.70 -26.45 6.49
C CYS A 412 11.31 -27.48 7.56
N ASP A 413 11.99 -27.46 8.70
CA ASP A 413 11.70 -28.36 9.83
C ASP A 413 10.29 -28.12 10.38
N ALA A 414 9.90 -26.86 10.54
CA ALA A 414 8.60 -26.47 11.08
C ALA A 414 7.43 -26.76 10.13
N THR A 415 7.68 -26.85 8.83
CA THR A 415 6.65 -27.02 7.79
C THR A 415 6.73 -28.36 7.07
N ASN A 416 7.67 -29.22 7.46
CA ASN A 416 7.97 -30.50 6.80
C ASN A 416 8.26 -30.35 5.29
N ARG A 417 8.92 -29.25 4.90
CA ARG A 417 9.34 -29.00 3.52
C ARG A 417 10.73 -29.57 3.24
N VAL A 418 10.95 -29.95 1.98
CA VAL A 418 12.25 -30.44 1.51
C VAL A 418 13.27 -29.30 1.55
N TYR A 419 14.49 -29.62 1.99
CA TYR A 419 15.61 -28.67 1.94
C TYR A 419 16.00 -28.34 0.50
N PRO A 420 16.48 -27.11 0.23
CA PRO A 420 16.94 -26.74 -1.10
C PRO A 420 18.16 -27.59 -1.51
N SER A 421 18.32 -27.77 -2.81
CA SER A 421 19.49 -28.44 -3.37
C SER A 421 20.75 -27.59 -3.16
N ASP A 422 21.88 -28.24 -2.90
CA ASP A 422 23.16 -27.53 -2.82
C ASP A 422 23.48 -26.81 -4.15
N PRO A 423 24.12 -25.63 -4.10
CA PRO A 423 24.62 -24.95 -5.29
C PRO A 423 25.76 -25.72 -5.95
N GLY A 424 25.95 -25.48 -7.25
CA GLY A 424 27.00 -26.09 -8.05
C GLY A 424 28.42 -25.59 -7.75
N PHE A 425 28.69 -25.09 -6.54
CA PHE A 425 29.96 -24.50 -6.12
C PHE A 425 31.06 -25.56 -5.89
N PRO A 426 32.13 -25.60 -6.72
CA PRO A 426 33.24 -26.52 -6.51
C PRO A 426 33.82 -26.43 -5.09
N GLY A 427 33.95 -27.58 -4.43
CA GLY A 427 34.53 -27.65 -3.07
C GLY A 427 33.61 -27.19 -1.94
N MET A 428 32.34 -26.85 -2.21
CA MET A 428 31.35 -26.49 -1.19
C MET A 428 30.17 -27.48 -1.14
N SER A 429 30.46 -28.78 -1.01
CA SER A 429 29.43 -29.81 -0.82
C SER A 429 28.65 -29.64 0.48
N SER A 430 27.37 -30.03 0.51
CA SER A 430 26.50 -29.88 1.69
C SER A 430 26.39 -28.43 2.16
N TYR A 431 26.42 -27.48 1.21
CA TYR A 431 26.32 -26.04 1.46
C TYR A 431 25.19 -25.71 2.43
N PHE A 432 23.97 -26.18 2.17
CA PHE A 432 22.80 -25.84 2.98
C PHE A 432 22.96 -26.30 4.44
N ARG A 433 23.58 -27.47 4.65
CA ARG A 433 23.74 -28.07 5.98
C ARG A 433 24.97 -27.56 6.74
N ASN A 434 26.07 -27.33 6.03
CA ASN A 434 27.38 -27.05 6.64
C ASN A 434 27.67 -25.55 6.73
N ARG A 435 26.82 -24.69 6.16
CA ARG A 435 27.02 -23.24 6.11
C ARG A 435 25.82 -22.50 6.70
N PRO A 436 25.54 -22.65 8.00
CA PRO A 436 24.31 -22.13 8.60
C PRO A 436 24.17 -20.60 8.49
N ASP A 437 25.27 -19.86 8.46
CA ASP A 437 25.26 -18.38 8.46
C ASP A 437 25.44 -17.77 7.06
N TYR A 438 25.41 -18.60 6.02
CA TYR A 438 25.46 -18.17 4.63
C TYR A 438 24.04 -17.99 4.09
N PRO A 439 23.85 -17.17 3.03
CA PRO A 439 22.53 -16.97 2.43
C PRO A 439 21.98 -18.29 1.89
N VAL A 440 20.67 -18.48 2.05
CA VAL A 440 19.96 -19.57 1.38
C VAL A 440 19.90 -19.29 -0.12
N VAL A 441 20.27 -20.29 -0.92
CA VAL A 441 20.28 -20.23 -2.39
C VAL A 441 19.59 -21.45 -2.98
N ASN A 442 19.39 -21.49 -4.31
CA ASN A 442 18.59 -22.53 -4.98
C ASN A 442 17.15 -22.66 -4.45
N VAL A 443 16.57 -21.52 -4.08
CA VAL A 443 15.15 -21.38 -3.71
C VAL A 443 14.39 -20.67 -4.83
N SER A 444 13.16 -21.12 -5.11
CA SER A 444 12.28 -20.43 -6.07
C SER A 444 11.62 -19.22 -5.44
N PHE A 445 11.05 -18.35 -6.27
CA PHE A 445 10.19 -17.29 -5.79
C PHE A 445 9.08 -17.80 -4.86
N ASP A 446 8.40 -18.90 -5.23
CA ASP A 446 7.34 -19.50 -4.40
C ASP A 446 7.85 -20.07 -3.08
N ASP A 447 9.11 -20.54 -3.04
CA ASP A 447 9.75 -21.01 -1.80
C ASP A 447 10.04 -19.83 -0.87
N ALA A 448 10.59 -18.76 -1.44
CA ALA A 448 10.87 -17.52 -0.73
C ALA A 448 9.57 -16.88 -0.19
N GLN A 449 8.50 -16.88 -0.98
CA GLN A 449 7.18 -16.40 -0.54
C GLN A 449 6.62 -17.26 0.59
N ALA A 450 6.70 -18.59 0.47
CA ALA A 450 6.24 -19.49 1.53
C ALA A 450 7.03 -19.32 2.84
N TYR A 451 8.34 -19.09 2.76
CA TYR A 451 9.14 -18.73 3.94
C TYR A 451 8.65 -17.42 4.54
N CYS A 452 8.45 -16.38 3.72
CA CYS A 452 7.99 -15.09 4.19
C CYS A 452 6.66 -15.20 4.92
N GLU A 453 5.69 -15.91 4.32
CA GLU A 453 4.37 -16.15 4.92
C GLU A 453 4.48 -16.88 6.26
N TRP A 454 5.29 -17.94 6.34
CA TRP A 454 5.54 -18.66 7.58
C TRP A 454 6.23 -17.79 8.65
N ALA A 455 7.12 -16.90 8.23
CA ALA A 455 7.80 -15.94 9.10
C ALA A 455 6.87 -14.80 9.55
N GLY A 456 5.69 -14.64 8.95
CA GLY A 456 4.79 -13.50 9.18
C GLY A 456 5.31 -12.21 8.54
N LYS A 457 5.99 -12.32 7.40
CA LYS A 457 6.61 -11.26 6.62
C LYS A 457 6.19 -11.40 5.14
N ARG A 458 6.80 -10.62 4.25
CA ARG A 458 6.62 -10.70 2.79
C ARG A 458 7.94 -10.42 2.08
N LEU A 459 8.04 -10.76 0.80
CA LEU A 459 9.13 -10.28 -0.05
C LEU A 459 9.02 -8.76 -0.25
N PRO A 460 10.16 -8.02 -0.28
CA PRO A 460 10.16 -6.61 -0.62
C PRO A 460 9.71 -6.40 -2.06
N THR A 461 9.07 -5.27 -2.30
CA THR A 461 8.91 -4.75 -3.66
C THR A 461 10.26 -4.25 -4.18
N GLU A 462 10.43 -4.10 -5.50
CA GLU A 462 11.65 -3.51 -6.05
C GLU A 462 11.93 -2.11 -5.49
N ALA A 463 10.88 -1.31 -5.29
CA ALA A 463 11.00 0.03 -4.75
C ALA A 463 11.45 0.00 -3.29
N GLU A 464 10.87 -0.86 -2.46
CA GLU A 464 11.27 -1.01 -1.05
C GLU A 464 12.72 -1.48 -0.94
N TRP A 465 13.09 -2.46 -1.76
CA TRP A 465 14.46 -2.95 -1.82
C TRP A 465 15.42 -1.82 -2.21
N GLU A 466 15.12 -1.06 -3.27
CA GLU A 466 16.00 0.03 -3.73
C GLU A 466 16.06 1.18 -2.73
N LYS A 467 14.95 1.55 -2.08
CA LYS A 467 14.92 2.53 -0.99
C LYS A 467 15.78 2.09 0.19
N ALA A 468 15.71 0.82 0.57
CA ALA A 468 16.53 0.27 1.64
C ALA A 468 18.02 0.30 1.29
N ALA A 469 18.38 0.03 0.03
CA ALA A 469 19.75 0.08 -0.45
C ALA A 469 20.27 1.53 -0.54
N ARG A 470 19.48 2.42 -1.14
CA ARG A 470 19.92 3.74 -1.60
C ARG A 470 19.62 4.87 -0.63
N GLY A 471 18.53 4.81 0.12
CA GLY A 471 18.01 5.97 0.85
C GLY A 471 17.40 7.03 -0.08
N ILE A 472 17.68 8.31 0.19
CA ILE A 472 17.05 9.46 -0.50
C ILE A 472 18.02 10.32 -1.33
N ASP A 473 19.32 10.03 -1.28
CA ASP A 473 20.37 10.88 -1.85
C ASP A 473 20.88 10.40 -3.21
N GLN A 474 20.14 9.49 -3.86
CA GLN A 474 20.43 8.97 -5.20
C GLN A 474 21.79 8.28 -5.35
N ARG A 475 22.38 7.80 -4.25
CA ARG A 475 23.68 7.11 -4.28
C ARG A 475 23.73 5.93 -5.25
N THR A 476 24.90 5.70 -5.85
CA THR A 476 25.12 4.60 -6.79
C THR A 476 25.14 3.25 -6.06
N TYR A 477 25.88 3.15 -4.96
CA TYR A 477 26.01 1.95 -4.13
C TYR A 477 25.44 2.18 -2.73
N PRO A 478 25.12 1.12 -1.95
CA PRO A 478 24.54 1.29 -0.62
C PRO A 478 25.34 2.21 0.32
N TRP A 479 26.67 2.19 0.18
CA TRP A 479 27.61 3.00 0.96
C TRP A 479 27.98 4.36 0.34
N GLY A 480 27.41 4.74 -0.82
CA GLY A 480 27.69 6.01 -1.50
C GLY A 480 28.25 5.85 -2.92
N GLU A 481 29.10 6.81 -3.33
CA GLU A 481 29.66 6.89 -4.70
C GLU A 481 31.01 6.18 -4.88
N TRP A 482 31.57 5.60 -3.81
CA TRP A 482 32.86 4.92 -3.91
C TRP A 482 32.72 3.57 -4.60
N ASP A 483 33.68 3.28 -5.47
CA ASP A 483 33.73 1.99 -6.17
C ASP A 483 33.70 0.80 -5.19
N PRO A 484 33.07 -0.32 -5.61
CA PRO A 484 33.06 -1.56 -4.86
C PRO A 484 34.47 -2.00 -4.46
N ASN A 485 34.58 -2.55 -3.26
CA ASN A 485 35.80 -3.17 -2.80
C ASN A 485 35.51 -4.23 -1.74
N ASN A 486 36.56 -4.99 -1.43
CA ASN A 486 36.56 -6.15 -0.56
C ASN A 486 36.13 -5.90 0.89
N ALA A 487 36.04 -4.64 1.34
CA ALA A 487 35.52 -4.32 2.66
C ALA A 487 34.01 -4.08 2.66
N ARG A 488 33.41 -3.85 1.50
CA ARG A 488 32.04 -3.35 1.34
C ARG A 488 31.07 -4.33 0.68
N CYS A 489 31.57 -5.27 -0.11
CA CYS A 489 30.71 -6.24 -0.78
C CYS A 489 31.48 -7.50 -1.18
N ASN A 490 30.72 -8.55 -1.47
CA ASN A 490 31.21 -9.74 -2.14
C ASN A 490 30.89 -9.66 -3.66
N SER A 491 31.93 -9.67 -4.51
CA SER A 491 31.79 -9.54 -5.97
C SER A 491 32.64 -10.52 -6.76
N SER A 492 32.44 -10.58 -8.09
CA SER A 492 33.22 -11.47 -8.98
C SER A 492 34.73 -11.20 -9.01
N SER A 493 35.19 -10.09 -8.42
CA SER A 493 36.62 -9.83 -8.21
C SER A 493 37.29 -10.85 -7.30
N LYS A 494 36.52 -11.50 -6.40
CA LYS A 494 36.97 -12.53 -5.43
C LYS A 494 38.14 -12.12 -4.54
N ALA A 495 38.43 -10.84 -4.48
CA ALA A 495 39.53 -10.31 -3.68
C ALA A 495 39.11 -10.11 -2.20
N ASP A 496 37.83 -10.34 -1.89
CA ASP A 496 37.19 -10.35 -0.56
C ASP A 496 37.50 -11.57 0.31
N GLY A 497 38.20 -12.58 -0.24
CA GLY A 497 38.56 -13.81 0.47
C GLY A 497 37.50 -14.92 0.39
N TYR A 498 36.41 -14.72 -0.34
CA TYR A 498 35.37 -15.72 -0.58
C TYR A 498 35.35 -16.13 -2.06
N ALA A 499 35.40 -17.44 -2.30
CA ALA A 499 35.40 -17.97 -3.67
C ALA A 499 34.04 -17.87 -4.38
N TYR A 500 32.96 -17.81 -3.59
CA TYR A 500 31.55 -17.77 -3.97
C TYR A 500 30.82 -16.81 -3.00
N THR A 501 29.68 -17.20 -2.42
CA THR A 501 28.99 -16.42 -1.36
C THR A 501 29.82 -16.30 -0.08
N ALA A 502 29.50 -15.30 0.75
CA ALA A 502 30.05 -15.09 2.09
C ALA A 502 28.98 -15.33 3.18
N PRO A 503 29.36 -15.54 4.46
CA PRO A 503 28.42 -15.42 5.56
C PRO A 503 27.72 -14.05 5.52
N VAL A 504 26.42 -14.03 5.80
CA VAL A 504 25.66 -12.78 5.77
C VAL A 504 26.21 -11.80 6.81
N GLY A 505 26.29 -10.53 6.43
CA GLY A 505 26.82 -9.44 7.26
C GLY A 505 28.34 -9.37 7.34
N SER A 506 29.08 -10.10 6.49
CA SER A 506 30.55 -10.09 6.48
C SER A 506 31.17 -8.74 6.10
N PHE A 507 30.39 -7.85 5.45
CA PHE A 507 30.85 -6.56 4.94
C PHE A 507 30.13 -5.38 5.62
N PRO A 508 30.40 -5.11 6.91
CA PRO A 508 29.70 -4.05 7.63
C PRO A 508 29.97 -2.65 7.08
N ALA A 509 31.11 -2.42 6.40
CA ALA A 509 31.40 -1.15 5.73
C ALA A 509 30.55 -0.95 4.44
N GLY A 510 29.84 -1.99 4.01
CA GLY A 510 28.88 -1.97 2.92
C GLY A 510 27.45 -1.62 3.33
N ALA A 511 27.23 -1.24 4.60
CA ALA A 511 25.91 -0.94 5.10
C ALA A 511 25.20 0.18 4.29
N SER A 512 23.92 -0.03 4.03
CA SER A 512 23.03 0.97 3.47
C SER A 512 22.68 2.05 4.50
N PRO A 513 22.00 3.15 4.10
CA PRO A 513 21.59 4.22 5.03
C PRO A 513 20.73 3.75 6.21
N CYS A 514 19.92 2.71 6.01
CA CYS A 514 19.09 2.14 7.08
C CYS A 514 19.82 1.07 7.90
N GLY A 515 21.06 0.71 7.54
CA GLY A 515 21.84 -0.32 8.21
C GLY A 515 21.64 -1.73 7.63
N ALA A 516 20.93 -1.89 6.51
CA ALA A 516 20.86 -3.16 5.81
C ALA A 516 22.23 -3.48 5.18
N LEU A 517 22.67 -4.73 5.32
CA LEU A 517 23.92 -5.26 4.81
C LEU A 517 23.66 -6.08 3.55
N ASP A 518 24.74 -6.31 2.80
CA ASP A 518 24.75 -7.17 1.61
C ASP A 518 23.72 -6.74 0.54
N MET A 519 23.33 -5.46 0.55
CA MET A 519 22.46 -4.87 -0.48
C MET A 519 23.19 -4.74 -1.84
N ALA A 520 24.48 -5.02 -1.89
CA ALA A 520 25.28 -5.05 -3.11
C ALA A 520 26.23 -6.27 -3.03
N GLY A 521 26.01 -7.26 -3.89
CA GLY A 521 26.83 -8.47 -3.97
C GLY A 521 26.25 -9.65 -3.19
N ASN A 522 27.12 -10.62 -2.87
CA ASN A 522 26.76 -11.90 -2.22
C ASN A 522 25.75 -12.72 -3.03
N VAL A 523 24.45 -12.44 -2.94
CA VAL A 523 23.39 -13.06 -3.73
C VAL A 523 22.42 -12.02 -4.29
N ARG A 524 21.88 -12.30 -5.48
CA ARG A 524 20.75 -11.54 -6.00
C ARG A 524 19.51 -11.94 -5.24
N GLU A 525 18.61 -10.98 -5.03
CA GLU A 525 17.47 -11.21 -4.14
C GLU A 525 16.12 -11.13 -4.84
N TRP A 526 15.29 -12.12 -4.59
CA TRP A 526 13.90 -12.11 -5.02
C TRP A 526 13.16 -10.90 -4.45
N CYS A 527 12.66 -10.07 -5.36
CA CYS A 527 11.71 -9.01 -5.09
C CYS A 527 10.37 -9.37 -5.72
N LYS A 528 9.28 -9.03 -5.01
CA LYS A 528 7.95 -9.09 -5.56
C LYS A 528 7.81 -7.97 -6.60
N VAL A 529 7.45 -8.33 -7.82
CA VAL A 529 7.01 -7.34 -8.80
C VAL A 529 5.63 -6.85 -8.36
N VAL A 530 5.55 -5.57 -8.03
CA VAL A 530 4.29 -4.83 -8.06
C VAL A 530 4.27 -4.16 -9.42
N HIS A 531 3.16 -4.22 -10.15
CA HIS A 531 3.07 -3.68 -11.50
C HIS A 531 3.71 -2.28 -11.58
N ASP A 532 4.90 -2.23 -12.19
CA ASP A 532 5.71 -1.02 -12.39
C ASP A 532 5.71 -0.73 -13.89
N TYR A 533 5.18 0.43 -14.28
CA TYR A 533 4.89 0.82 -15.66
C TYR A 533 6.13 1.17 -16.50
N THR A 534 7.33 0.94 -15.97
CA THR A 534 8.60 1.18 -16.67
C THR A 534 9.10 -0.03 -17.47
N ILE A 535 8.50 -1.20 -17.31
CA ILE A 535 8.94 -2.43 -18.00
C ILE A 535 8.16 -2.58 -19.31
N ASN A 536 8.88 -2.71 -20.43
CA ASN A 536 8.30 -2.98 -21.74
C ASN A 536 7.43 -4.26 -21.71
N ARG A 537 6.23 -4.21 -22.31
CA ARG A 537 5.16 -5.22 -22.20
C ARG A 537 5.57 -6.65 -22.54
N GLU A 538 6.60 -6.85 -23.37
CA GLU A 538 7.08 -8.18 -23.75
C GLU A 538 7.83 -8.92 -22.62
N MET A 539 8.42 -8.22 -21.65
CA MET A 539 9.12 -8.83 -20.50
C MET A 539 8.19 -9.21 -19.33
N ILE A 540 7.04 -8.53 -19.21
CA ILE A 540 6.05 -8.79 -18.14
C ILE A 540 5.34 -10.14 -18.33
N VAL A 541 5.29 -10.65 -19.56
CA VAL A 541 4.64 -11.93 -19.88
C VAL A 541 5.37 -13.15 -19.28
N GLN A 542 6.61 -13.00 -18.80
CA GLN A 542 7.42 -14.11 -18.27
C GLN A 542 7.86 -13.98 -16.79
N ALA A 543 7.83 -12.79 -16.18
CA ALA A 543 8.44 -12.59 -14.85
C ALA A 543 7.39 -12.36 -13.75
N ARG A 544 7.09 -13.39 -12.96
CA ARG A 544 6.36 -13.27 -11.67
C ARG A 544 7.22 -12.61 -10.56
N SER A 545 8.48 -12.27 -10.86
CA SER A 545 9.51 -11.90 -9.89
C SER A 545 10.68 -11.15 -10.56
N VAL A 546 11.30 -10.20 -9.85
CA VAL A 546 12.53 -9.51 -10.27
C VAL A 546 13.61 -9.74 -9.23
N GLN A 547 14.87 -9.70 -9.65
CA GLN A 547 16.04 -9.83 -8.78
C GLN A 547 16.80 -8.51 -8.67
N ARG A 548 17.21 -8.15 -7.45
CA ARG A 548 17.98 -6.93 -7.12
C ARG A 548 19.32 -7.25 -6.43
N GLY A 549 20.22 -6.27 -6.33
CA GLY A 549 21.43 -6.33 -5.48
C GLY A 549 22.72 -6.85 -6.12
N GLY A 550 22.67 -7.45 -7.30
CA GLY A 550 23.84 -8.12 -7.86
C GLY A 550 24.26 -9.34 -7.02
N SER A 551 25.42 -9.92 -7.28
CA SER A 551 25.87 -11.14 -6.58
C SER A 551 27.36 -11.41 -6.79
N ALA A 552 27.90 -12.37 -6.04
CA ALA A 552 29.29 -12.79 -6.08
C ALA A 552 29.81 -13.25 -7.47
N ASP A 553 28.92 -13.60 -8.41
CA ASP A 553 29.29 -13.98 -9.78
C ASP A 553 29.26 -12.82 -10.79
N LEU A 554 28.89 -11.61 -10.36
CA LEU A 554 28.72 -10.46 -11.25
C LEU A 554 29.82 -9.40 -11.08
N PRO A 555 30.13 -8.64 -12.16
CA PRO A 555 31.09 -7.54 -12.09
C PRO A 555 30.56 -6.39 -11.23
N ASP A 556 31.48 -5.54 -10.76
CA ASP A 556 31.18 -4.38 -9.90
C ASP A 556 30.11 -3.45 -10.49
N ALA A 557 30.06 -3.35 -11.83
CA ALA A 557 29.03 -2.59 -12.53
C ALA A 557 27.60 -3.09 -12.25
N ALA A 558 27.39 -4.34 -11.86
CA ALA A 558 26.07 -4.88 -11.56
C ALA A 558 25.65 -4.73 -10.09
N LEU A 559 26.46 -4.06 -9.26
CA LEU A 559 26.26 -3.92 -7.81
C LEU A 559 25.55 -2.61 -7.42
N ARG A 560 25.04 -1.85 -8.39
CA ARG A 560 24.35 -0.57 -8.14
C ARG A 560 23.00 -0.80 -7.47
N CYS A 561 22.54 0.17 -6.69
CA CYS A 561 21.22 0.13 -6.06
C CYS A 561 20.09 0.01 -7.10
N SER A 562 20.27 0.60 -8.28
CA SER A 562 19.30 0.58 -9.38
C SER A 562 19.38 -0.66 -10.27
N SER A 563 20.39 -1.53 -10.11
CA SER A 563 20.54 -2.72 -10.97
C SER A 563 19.45 -3.75 -10.71
N ARG A 564 19.03 -4.43 -11.78
CA ARG A 564 17.95 -5.43 -11.76
C ARG A 564 18.21 -6.55 -12.76
N SER A 565 17.53 -7.68 -12.59
CA SER A 565 17.56 -8.79 -13.56
C SER A 565 16.30 -9.65 -13.52
N TRP A 566 15.99 -10.30 -14.65
CA TRP A 566 14.86 -11.21 -14.82
C TRP A 566 15.37 -12.61 -15.12
N ARG A 567 15.40 -13.47 -14.10
CA ARG A 567 15.62 -14.91 -14.29
C ARG A 567 14.43 -15.68 -13.70
N PRO A 568 13.75 -16.54 -14.49
CA PRO A 568 12.51 -17.20 -14.07
C PRO A 568 12.74 -18.44 -13.20
N ALA A 569 13.96 -18.71 -12.74
CA ALA A 569 14.32 -19.96 -12.08
C ALA A 569 15.22 -19.76 -10.86
N ARG A 570 15.26 -20.80 -10.01
CA ARG A 570 16.21 -20.95 -8.91
C ARG A 570 17.65 -20.85 -9.44
N GLY A 571 18.59 -20.42 -8.61
CA GLY A 571 20.00 -20.48 -8.98
C GLY A 571 20.94 -20.31 -7.81
N ASP A 572 22.20 -20.64 -8.07
CA ASP A 572 23.25 -20.77 -7.07
C ASP A 572 23.58 -19.44 -6.37
N TYR A 573 23.30 -18.30 -7.01
CA TYR A 573 23.49 -16.95 -6.46
C TYR A 573 22.18 -16.19 -6.32
N ILE A 574 21.07 -16.90 -6.10
CA ILE A 574 19.75 -16.28 -5.93
C ILE A 574 19.20 -16.67 -4.56
N GLY A 575 19.10 -15.67 -3.69
CA GLY A 575 18.49 -15.75 -2.37
C GLY A 575 17.35 -14.75 -2.22
N PHE A 576 17.06 -14.35 -0.99
CA PHE A 576 16.05 -13.34 -0.69
C PHE A 576 16.20 -12.81 0.74
N ARG A 577 15.57 -11.67 1.00
CA ARG A 577 15.34 -11.13 2.33
C ARG A 577 13.86 -10.79 2.49
N CYS A 578 13.37 -10.64 3.72
CA CYS A 578 11.98 -10.31 3.96
C CYS A 578 11.80 -8.85 4.39
N CYS A 579 10.57 -8.34 4.27
CA CYS A 579 10.14 -7.08 4.83
C CYS A 579 8.75 -7.22 5.50
N ARG A 580 8.35 -6.20 6.26
CA ARG A 580 7.07 -6.15 6.96
C ARG A 580 6.43 -4.77 6.89
#